data_AF-A0A9P5RS75-F1
#
_entry.id   AF-A0A9P5RS75-F1
#
_cell.length_a   1.000
_cell.length_b   1.000
_cell.length_c   1.000
_cell.angle_alpha   90.00
_cell.angle_beta   90.00
_cell.angle_gamma   90.00
#
_symmetry.space_group_name_H-M   'P 1'
#
loop_
_entity.id
_entity.type
_entity.pdbx_description
1 polymer ?
#
loop_
_entity_poly.entity_id
_entity_poly.type
_entity_poly.pdbx_seq_one_letter_code
_entity_poly.pdbx_strand_id
1 'polypeptide(L)'
;MENDFPFSFGGGSDHEENNEDDGLFCAPKDKKKAAAKAKALLNQEPYHAQIDEDGWFHNTGKTTYELMTQSKTGATKVKMRADHYYMLHRYQEAFDIAQEFCELVRTSSYLNVSQSQNDGGFRRTDAAATTDAGVLKVSDPREMQEMALRCALKLNLFDVAASLADDLVMHDTGIVFLKAKAYVAVGRFNDAALGLVQYQKSRTGNYSIWRSLGECLSQSTTFSTGPLGSFVRKTASTSTSSVITAATRSLPLMDTLLISLPSSTTARPTVVHILALMCILRARYLMRISTWAQVPYAQARYDNEMSILDGQRLALERICDLDLGSAARTTTADETAVSENERQEQRRLEEYELKVVAPARKFVQEMKESGATDLIPDQEGSLFELDVVEFIVKTWDAQVVALSESTTPGMTADDDDLEGEVSVRDK
;
A
#
# COMPACT_ATOMS: atom_id res chain seq x y z
N MET A 1 -19.77 1.07 3.14
CA MET A 1 -18.48 1.78 3.18
C MET A 1 -17.85 1.54 4.53
N GLU A 2 -17.49 0.28 4.83
CA GLU A 2 -17.00 -0.09 6.16
C GLU A 2 -15.70 -0.88 6.00
N ASN A 3 -14.69 -0.43 6.74
CA ASN A 3 -13.52 -1.16 7.22
C ASN A 3 -12.62 -1.84 6.18
N ASP A 4 -11.80 -1.06 5.48
CA ASP A 4 -10.55 -1.58 4.90
C ASP A 4 -9.43 -0.51 4.91
N PHE A 5 -9.04 -0.12 6.13
CA PHE A 5 -7.72 0.46 6.35
C PHE A 5 -6.79 -0.62 6.92
N PRO A 6 -5.60 -0.84 6.34
CA PRO A 6 -4.70 -1.92 6.71
C PRO A 6 -4.06 -1.81 8.11
N PHE A 7 -4.48 -0.84 8.93
CA PHE A 7 -3.93 -0.49 10.24
C PHE A 7 -4.97 -0.32 11.36
N SER A 8 -6.22 -0.75 11.18
CA SER A 8 -7.16 -0.75 12.31
C SER A 8 -6.78 -1.87 13.27
N PHE A 9 -6.15 -1.52 14.40
CA PHE A 9 -6.07 -2.40 15.55
C PHE A 9 -7.51 -2.68 15.99
N GLY A 10 -7.99 -3.89 15.74
CA GLY A 10 -9.29 -4.32 16.26
C GLY A 10 -9.28 -4.12 17.77
N GLY A 11 -10.17 -3.26 18.26
CA GLY A 11 -10.49 -3.17 19.68
C GLY A 11 -11.21 -4.45 20.06
N GLY A 12 -10.45 -5.51 20.33
CA GLY A 12 -10.96 -6.67 21.05
C GLY A 12 -11.40 -6.17 22.41
N SER A 13 -12.71 -6.20 22.66
CA SER A 13 -13.24 -5.97 23.99
C SER A 13 -12.76 -7.12 24.86
N ASP A 14 -11.89 -6.81 25.81
CA ASP A 14 -11.43 -7.72 26.84
C ASP A 14 -12.65 -8.30 27.58
N HIS A 15 -12.98 -9.55 27.28
CA HIS A 15 -13.80 -10.37 28.16
C HIS A 15 -12.84 -10.91 29.22
N GLU A 16 -12.77 -10.22 30.37
CA GLU A 16 -12.01 -10.68 31.54
C GLU A 16 -12.58 -12.02 32.03
N GLU A 17 -11.98 -13.13 31.59
CA GLU A 17 -12.05 -14.38 32.34
C GLU A 17 -11.00 -14.35 33.45
N ASN A 18 -11.51 -14.48 34.68
CA ASN A 18 -10.73 -14.59 35.90
C ASN A 18 -9.76 -15.78 35.84
N ASN A 19 -8.47 -15.51 35.57
CA ASN A 19 -7.39 -16.42 35.93
C ASN A 19 -6.62 -15.83 37.12
N GLU A 20 -6.93 -16.36 38.30
CA GLU A 20 -6.10 -16.28 39.49
C GLU A 20 -4.96 -17.30 39.35
N ASP A 21 -3.77 -16.86 38.97
CA ASP A 21 -2.46 -17.31 39.50
C ASP A 21 -1.33 -16.97 38.51
N ASP A 22 -0.41 -16.11 38.94
CA ASP A 22 1.05 -16.22 38.71
C ASP A 22 1.77 -14.94 39.13
N GLY A 23 1.82 -14.71 40.44
CA GLY A 23 2.63 -13.67 41.06
C GLY A 23 4.05 -14.13 41.34
N LEU A 24 4.87 -14.40 40.31
CA LEU A 24 6.25 -14.91 40.50
C LEU A 24 7.33 -13.81 40.71
N PHE A 25 6.98 -12.51 40.64
CA PHE A 25 7.99 -11.42 40.74
C PHE A 25 7.67 -10.26 41.68
N CYS A 26 6.77 -10.43 42.67
CA CYS A 26 6.57 -9.41 43.71
C CYS A 26 7.00 -9.92 45.08
N ALA A 27 8.03 -9.29 45.66
CA ALA A 27 8.48 -9.53 47.02
C ALA A 27 7.32 -9.42 48.04
N PRO A 28 7.28 -10.28 49.07
CA PRO A 28 6.16 -10.34 50.01
C PRO A 28 6.06 -9.04 50.80
N LYS A 29 5.02 -8.24 50.52
CA LYS A 29 4.66 -7.09 51.35
C LYS A 29 3.87 -7.58 52.55
N ASP A 30 4.33 -7.19 53.74
CA ASP A 30 3.74 -7.52 55.03
C ASP A 30 2.22 -7.28 55.05
N LYS A 31 1.49 -8.32 55.46
CA LYS A 31 0.03 -8.32 55.63
C LYS A 31 -0.37 -7.40 56.79
N LYS A 32 -0.45 -6.08 56.54
CA LYS A 32 -1.26 -5.17 57.36
C LYS A 32 -2.73 -5.38 57.02
N LYS A 33 -3.51 -5.83 58.01
CA LYS A 33 -4.98 -5.93 57.98
C LYS A 33 -5.59 -4.66 57.37
N ALA A 34 -5.99 -4.75 56.11
CA ALA A 34 -6.83 -3.74 55.47
C ALA A 34 -8.26 -3.94 55.98
N ALA A 35 -8.75 -2.97 56.74
CA ALA A 35 -10.16 -2.87 57.06
C ALA A 35 -10.96 -2.82 55.75
N ALA A 36 -11.99 -3.67 55.66
CA ALA A 36 -12.94 -3.72 54.57
C ALA A 36 -13.68 -2.37 54.45
N LYS A 37 -13.10 -1.43 53.71
CA LYS A 37 -13.85 -0.33 53.12
C LYS A 37 -14.60 -0.94 51.95
N ALA A 38 -15.91 -1.10 52.11
CA ALA A 38 -16.83 -1.37 51.03
C ALA A 38 -16.53 -0.39 49.90
N LYS A 39 -15.94 -0.89 48.80
CA LYS A 39 -15.86 -0.15 47.55
C LYS A 39 -17.30 0.09 47.14
N ALA A 40 -17.77 1.32 47.31
CA ALA A 40 -19.00 1.75 46.69
C ALA A 40 -18.87 1.40 45.21
N LEU A 41 -19.78 0.56 44.71
CA LEU A 41 -20.04 0.38 43.29
C LEU A 41 -20.35 1.78 42.75
N LEU A 42 -19.30 2.46 42.31
CA LEU A 42 -19.41 3.72 41.58
C LEU A 42 -20.17 3.33 40.33
N ASN A 43 -21.41 3.80 40.20
CA ASN A 43 -22.23 3.61 39.02
C ASN A 43 -21.37 3.97 37.81
N GLN A 44 -20.88 2.95 37.09
CA GLN A 44 -20.17 3.15 35.85
C GLN A 44 -21.25 3.55 34.85
N GLU A 45 -21.54 4.85 34.80
CA GLU A 45 -22.26 5.40 33.68
C GLU A 45 -21.49 5.00 32.41
N PRO A 46 -22.17 4.45 31.39
CA PRO A 46 -21.52 3.99 30.18
C PRO A 46 -20.66 5.12 29.62
N TYR A 47 -19.36 4.83 29.43
CA TYR A 47 -18.43 5.81 28.90
C TYR A 47 -18.86 6.17 27.47
N HIS A 48 -19.39 7.37 27.31
CA HIS A 48 -19.61 7.97 26.01
C HIS A 48 -18.34 8.75 25.66
N ALA A 49 -17.59 8.26 24.66
CA ALA A 49 -16.45 9.01 24.14
C ALA A 49 -16.93 10.41 23.74
N GLN A 50 -16.33 11.43 24.35
CA GLN A 50 -16.65 12.82 24.05
C GLN A 50 -16.31 13.06 22.58
N ILE A 51 -17.34 13.22 21.75
CA ILE A 51 -17.15 13.62 20.36
C ILE A 51 -16.70 15.08 20.43
N ASP A 52 -15.41 15.32 20.20
CA ASP A 52 -14.80 16.65 20.15
C ASP A 52 -15.30 17.42 18.92
N GLU A 53 -16.60 17.75 18.89
CA GLU A 53 -17.21 18.64 17.90
C GLU A 53 -16.90 20.12 18.20
N ASP A 54 -16.59 20.44 19.47
CA ASP A 54 -16.27 21.79 19.95
C ASP A 54 -14.75 22.05 20.11
N GLY A 55 -13.92 21.12 19.63
CA GLY A 55 -12.47 21.29 19.64
C GLY A 55 -12.01 22.48 18.79
N TRP A 56 -10.88 23.10 19.15
CA TRP A 56 -10.33 24.26 18.44
C TRP A 56 -10.11 24.02 16.92
N PHE A 57 -10.05 22.77 16.49
CA PHE A 57 -9.94 22.32 15.10
C PHE A 57 -11.14 22.70 14.23
N HIS A 58 -12.33 22.84 14.82
CA HIS A 58 -13.56 23.18 14.12
C HIS A 58 -13.87 24.67 14.09
N ASN A 59 -12.93 25.51 14.52
CA ASN A 59 -13.12 26.95 14.55
C ASN A 59 -13.13 27.51 13.11
N THR A 60 -14.27 27.36 12.44
CA THR A 60 -14.53 27.67 11.02
C THR A 60 -14.31 29.13 10.66
N GLY A 61 -14.27 30.01 11.66
CA GLY A 61 -14.06 31.43 11.44
C GLY A 61 -12.66 31.81 10.96
N LYS A 62 -11.65 30.93 11.07
CA LYS A 62 -10.28 31.23 10.62
C LYS A 62 -9.90 30.42 9.39
N THR A 63 -9.43 31.12 8.37
CA THR A 63 -8.85 30.53 7.15
C THR A 63 -7.51 29.87 7.45
N THR A 64 -7.04 28.97 6.57
CA THR A 64 -5.72 28.34 6.71
C THR A 64 -4.63 29.41 6.72
N TYR A 65 -4.73 30.39 5.82
CA TYR A 65 -3.84 31.56 5.79
C TYR A 65 -3.74 32.29 7.12
N GLU A 66 -4.88 32.64 7.71
CA GLU A 66 -4.94 33.31 9.01
C GLU A 66 -4.28 32.48 10.11
N LEU A 67 -4.56 31.17 10.14
CA LEU A 67 -3.98 30.29 11.15
C LEU A 67 -2.46 30.20 11.04
N MET A 68 -1.93 30.09 9.83
CA MET A 68 -0.49 30.00 9.60
C MET A 68 0.24 31.31 9.91
N THR A 69 -0.40 32.46 9.70
CA THR A 69 0.21 33.78 9.89
C THR A 69 0.05 34.34 11.30
N GLN A 70 -1.03 34.03 12.02
CA GLN A 70 -1.33 34.60 13.34
C GLN A 70 -0.45 34.06 14.48
N SER A 71 0.16 32.89 14.32
CA SER A 71 0.90 32.26 15.41
C SER A 71 2.13 31.48 14.94
N LYS A 72 3.17 31.46 15.78
CA LYS A 72 4.39 30.68 15.53
C LYS A 72 4.12 29.18 15.38
N THR A 73 3.04 28.68 15.96
CA THR A 73 2.58 27.28 15.86
C THR A 73 1.47 27.09 14.82
N GLY A 74 1.21 28.12 14.00
CA GLY A 74 0.11 28.15 13.03
C GLY A 74 0.17 27.01 12.03
N ALA A 75 1.36 26.70 11.50
CA ALA A 75 1.55 25.60 10.57
C ALA A 75 1.27 24.24 11.19
N THR A 76 1.78 23.96 12.39
CA THR A 76 1.51 22.72 13.13
C THR A 76 0.02 22.58 13.42
N LYS A 77 -0.64 23.68 13.79
CA LYS A 77 -2.08 23.75 14.02
C LYS A 77 -2.90 23.39 12.78
N VAL A 78 -2.50 23.87 11.60
CA VAL A 78 -3.16 23.52 10.33
C VAL A 78 -2.92 22.06 9.97
N LYS A 79 -1.70 21.54 10.13
CA LYS A 79 -1.40 20.11 9.92
C LYS A 79 -2.29 19.22 10.76
N MET A 80 -2.34 19.46 12.08
CA MET A 80 -3.22 18.71 13.00
C MET A 80 -4.70 18.84 12.63
N ARG A 81 -5.14 19.99 12.09
CA ARG A 81 -6.52 20.18 11.60
C ARG A 81 -6.80 19.32 10.36
N ALA A 82 -5.86 19.23 9.42
CA ALA A 82 -5.98 18.36 8.26
C ALA A 82 -5.99 16.88 8.67
N ASP A 83 -5.10 16.46 9.57
CA ASP A 83 -5.07 15.11 10.14
C ASP A 83 -6.39 14.75 10.82
N HIS A 84 -6.94 15.65 11.64
CA HIS A 84 -8.23 15.46 12.29
C HIS A 84 -9.36 15.21 11.30
N TYR A 85 -9.49 16.04 10.27
CA TYR A 85 -10.50 15.82 9.23
C TYR A 85 -10.28 14.53 8.44
N TYR A 86 -9.03 14.17 8.17
CA TYR A 86 -8.71 12.91 7.52
C TYR A 86 -9.15 11.70 8.35
N MET A 87 -8.89 11.72 9.66
CA MET A 87 -9.29 10.66 10.59
C MET A 87 -10.81 10.56 10.77
N LEU A 88 -11.54 11.67 10.62
CA LEU A 88 -13.00 11.71 10.58
C LEU A 88 -13.60 11.35 9.21
N HIS A 89 -12.79 10.86 8.26
CA HIS A 89 -13.19 10.55 6.87
C HIS A 89 -13.74 11.76 6.08
N ARG A 90 -13.47 12.98 6.56
CA ARG A 90 -13.81 14.25 5.90
C ARG A 90 -12.70 14.62 4.92
N TYR A 91 -12.56 13.77 3.89
CA TYR A 91 -11.43 13.82 2.96
C TYR A 91 -11.40 15.10 2.12
N GLN A 92 -12.56 15.69 1.80
CA GLN A 92 -12.62 16.93 1.04
C GLN A 92 -12.02 18.09 1.83
N GLU A 93 -12.41 18.25 3.08
CA GLU A 93 -11.92 19.32 3.94
C GLU A 93 -10.44 19.15 4.27
N ALA A 94 -9.99 17.91 4.51
CA ALA A 94 -8.57 17.61 4.68
C ALA A 94 -7.77 17.92 3.41
N PHE A 95 -8.31 17.62 2.23
CA PHE A 95 -7.71 17.93 0.93
C PHE A 95 -7.57 19.43 0.70
N ASP A 96 -8.65 20.19 0.90
CA ASP A 96 -8.69 21.63 0.67
C ASP A 96 -7.65 22.35 1.57
N ILE A 97 -7.60 21.98 2.86
CA ILE A 97 -6.63 22.52 3.82
C ILE A 97 -5.19 22.17 3.41
N ALA A 98 -4.96 20.94 2.95
CA ALA A 98 -3.65 20.48 2.52
C ALA A 98 -3.16 21.20 1.25
N GLN A 99 -4.03 21.41 0.27
CA GLN A 99 -3.70 22.18 -0.93
C GLN A 99 -3.41 23.64 -0.60
N GLU A 100 -4.28 24.30 0.17
CA GLU A 100 -4.09 25.70 0.57
C GLU A 100 -2.76 25.87 1.34
N PHE A 101 -2.44 24.94 2.26
CA PHE A 101 -1.14 24.94 2.94
C PHE A 101 0.04 24.87 1.96
N CYS A 102 0.01 23.95 1.00
CA CYS A 102 1.08 23.79 0.02
C CYS A 102 1.21 25.02 -0.89
N GLU A 103 0.11 25.65 -1.27
CA GLU A 103 0.10 26.91 -2.04
C GLU A 103 0.68 28.08 -1.27
N LEU A 104 0.36 28.21 0.02
CA LEU A 104 0.92 29.24 0.89
C LEU A 104 2.43 29.06 1.10
N VAL A 105 2.91 27.83 1.28
CA VAL A 105 4.36 27.56 1.39
C VAL A 105 5.06 27.89 0.07
N ARG A 106 4.45 27.54 -1.07
CA ARG A 106 5.01 27.83 -2.40
C ARG A 106 5.10 29.33 -2.66
N THR A 107 4.03 30.09 -2.37
CA THR A 107 3.98 31.55 -2.57
C THR A 107 4.88 32.31 -1.60
N SER A 108 4.96 31.91 -0.33
CA SER A 108 5.86 32.51 0.67
C SER A 108 7.34 32.28 0.39
N SER A 109 7.70 31.13 -0.21
CA SER A 109 9.09 30.85 -0.63
C SER A 109 9.61 31.87 -1.64
N TYR A 110 8.76 32.33 -2.57
CA TYR A 110 9.13 33.38 -3.53
C TYR A 110 9.35 34.74 -2.88
N LEU A 111 8.59 35.06 -1.82
CA LEU A 111 8.72 36.34 -1.11
C LEU A 111 10.04 36.42 -0.34
N ASN A 112 10.44 35.35 0.34
CA ASN A 112 11.66 35.33 1.15
C ASN A 112 12.96 35.46 0.31
N VAL A 113 12.98 34.94 -0.94
CA VAL A 113 14.13 35.05 -1.83
C VAL A 113 14.35 36.48 -2.32
N SER A 114 13.29 37.23 -2.56
CA SER A 114 13.39 38.63 -3.02
C SER A 114 13.97 39.58 -1.96
N GLN A 115 13.84 39.24 -0.67
CA GLN A 115 14.31 40.08 0.43
C GLN A 115 15.80 39.88 0.73
N SER A 116 16.37 38.69 0.44
CA SER A 116 17.79 38.42 0.75
C SER A 116 18.76 38.97 -0.31
N GLN A 117 18.29 39.35 -1.50
CA GLN A 117 19.17 39.84 -2.58
C GLN A 117 19.41 41.36 -2.57
N ASN A 118 18.69 42.13 -1.75
CA ASN A 118 18.81 43.59 -1.71
C ASN A 118 19.68 44.15 -0.57
N ASP A 119 20.26 43.32 0.30
CA ASP A 119 21.06 43.82 1.44
C ASP A 119 22.58 43.84 1.18
N GLY A 120 22.93 44.19 -0.06
CA GLY A 120 24.28 44.58 -0.46
C GLY A 120 24.66 45.95 0.10
N GLY A 121 24.81 46.06 1.42
CA GLY A 121 25.65 47.06 2.07
C GLY A 121 25.00 48.41 2.37
N PHE A 122 24.42 48.55 3.56
CA PHE A 122 24.79 49.66 4.46
C PHE A 122 24.31 49.36 5.88
N ARG A 123 25.23 48.94 6.76
CA ARG A 123 24.96 48.86 8.20
C ARG A 123 24.65 50.25 8.73
N ARG A 124 23.38 50.53 9.05
CA ARG A 124 23.05 51.46 10.13
C ARG A 124 22.63 50.66 11.35
N THR A 125 23.50 50.74 12.35
CA THR A 125 23.20 50.36 13.73
C THR A 125 22.10 51.30 14.26
N ASP A 126 21.32 50.78 15.20
CA ASP A 126 20.54 51.57 16.16
C ASP A 126 19.13 52.03 15.73
N ALA A 127 18.21 51.08 15.54
CA ALA A 127 16.81 51.28 15.92
C ALA A 127 16.09 49.93 16.10
N ALA A 128 15.50 49.72 17.28
CA ALA A 128 14.73 48.55 17.67
C ALA A 128 13.38 48.45 16.91
N ALA A 129 13.43 48.27 15.60
CA ALA A 129 12.27 47.91 14.80
C ALA A 129 12.09 46.39 14.86
N THR A 130 11.28 45.95 15.81
CA THR A 130 10.69 44.61 15.86
C THR A 130 9.72 44.45 14.69
N THR A 131 10.23 44.33 13.47
CA THR A 131 9.39 43.94 12.33
C THR A 131 9.18 42.43 12.41
N ASP A 132 7.98 42.06 12.84
CA ASP A 132 7.38 40.72 12.96
C ASP A 132 7.29 39.93 11.62
N ALA A 133 8.16 40.22 10.65
CA ALA A 133 8.17 39.60 9.32
C ALA A 133 8.67 38.12 9.32
N GLY A 134 8.78 37.48 10.49
CA GLY A 134 9.42 36.18 10.68
C GLY A 134 8.47 35.01 10.98
N VAL A 135 7.16 35.15 10.82
CA VAL A 135 6.21 34.18 11.42
C VAL A 135 5.99 32.90 10.61
N LEU A 136 6.23 32.90 9.30
CA LEU A 136 6.07 31.69 8.45
C LEU A 136 7.38 30.91 8.31
N LYS A 137 7.88 30.37 9.42
CA LYS A 137 9.01 29.43 9.39
C LYS A 137 8.50 28.01 9.14
N VAL A 138 7.96 27.77 7.95
CA VAL A 138 7.57 26.43 7.49
C VAL A 138 8.60 25.94 6.49
N SER A 139 9.44 25.00 6.91
CA SER A 139 10.54 24.52 6.06
C SER A 139 10.13 23.36 5.16
N ASP A 140 9.03 22.65 5.44
CA ASP A 140 8.71 21.42 4.71
C ASP A 140 7.18 21.22 4.49
N PRO A 141 6.68 21.39 3.24
CA PRO A 141 5.30 21.11 2.86
C PRO A 141 5.02 19.62 2.59
N ARG A 142 6.03 18.75 2.68
CA ARG A 142 5.95 17.34 2.29
C ARG A 142 4.78 16.58 2.92
N GLU A 143 4.62 16.65 4.24
CA GLU A 143 3.55 15.92 4.94
C GLU A 143 2.16 16.34 4.42
N MET A 144 2.00 17.62 4.08
CA MET A 144 0.73 18.13 3.53
C MET A 144 0.56 17.75 2.06
N GLN A 145 1.63 17.66 1.26
CA GLN A 145 1.55 17.10 -0.10
C GLN A 145 1.14 15.62 -0.06
N GLU A 146 1.69 14.85 0.88
CA GLU A 146 1.31 13.46 1.09
C GLU A 146 -0.16 13.34 1.51
N MET A 147 -0.61 14.19 2.44
CA MET A 147 -2.01 14.26 2.87
C MET A 147 -2.94 14.59 1.70
N ALA A 148 -2.61 15.61 0.90
CA ALA A 148 -3.38 15.99 -0.28
C ALA A 148 -3.47 14.83 -1.29
N LEU A 149 -2.36 14.13 -1.54
CA LEU A 149 -2.33 12.97 -2.42
C LEU A 149 -3.22 11.83 -1.91
N ARG A 150 -3.14 11.50 -0.61
CA ARG A 150 -4.00 10.48 0.02
C ARG A 150 -5.48 10.85 -0.09
N CYS A 151 -5.83 12.10 0.20
CA CYS A 151 -7.21 12.56 0.09
C CYS A 151 -7.72 12.54 -1.36
N ALA A 152 -6.91 12.99 -2.32
CA ALA A 152 -7.25 12.94 -3.74
C ALA A 152 -7.60 11.51 -4.20
N LEU A 153 -6.83 10.51 -3.76
CA LEU A 153 -7.13 9.10 -4.04
C LEU A 153 -8.44 8.64 -3.41
N LYS A 154 -8.74 9.05 -2.17
CA LYS A 154 -10.00 8.72 -1.49
C LYS A 154 -11.22 9.41 -2.11
N LEU A 155 -11.03 10.58 -2.70
CA LEU A 155 -12.04 11.35 -3.42
C LEU A 155 -12.19 10.95 -4.89
N ASN A 156 -11.41 9.96 -5.37
CA ASN A 156 -11.35 9.55 -6.78
C ASN A 156 -10.94 10.69 -7.75
N LEU A 157 -10.16 11.67 -7.28
CA LEU A 157 -9.59 12.75 -8.09
C LEU A 157 -8.27 12.28 -8.73
N PHE A 158 -8.33 11.23 -9.56
CA PHE A 158 -7.14 10.49 -10.00
C PHE A 158 -6.16 11.35 -10.82
N ASP A 159 -6.65 12.20 -11.72
CA ASP A 159 -5.78 13.11 -12.50
C ASP A 159 -4.99 14.07 -11.59
N VAL A 160 -5.66 14.59 -10.56
CA VAL A 160 -5.04 15.47 -9.56
C VAL A 160 -4.05 14.68 -8.70
N ALA A 161 -4.41 13.46 -8.30
CA ALA A 161 -3.52 12.57 -7.56
C ALA A 161 -2.23 12.25 -8.35
N ALA A 162 -2.32 11.97 -9.65
CA ALA A 162 -1.14 11.74 -10.48
C ALA A 162 -0.28 13.00 -10.61
N SER A 163 -0.89 14.19 -10.78
CA SER A 163 -0.14 15.45 -10.79
C SER A 163 0.59 15.70 -9.46
N LEU A 164 -0.10 15.47 -8.33
CA LEU A 164 0.50 15.60 -6.99
C LEU A 164 1.63 14.58 -6.77
N ALA A 165 1.48 13.37 -7.31
CA ALA A 165 2.51 12.33 -7.26
C ALA A 165 3.75 12.72 -8.09
N ASP A 166 3.56 13.33 -9.26
CA ASP A 166 4.67 13.81 -10.10
C ASP A 166 5.45 14.94 -9.42
N ASP A 167 4.75 15.88 -8.77
CA ASP A 167 5.35 16.99 -8.02
C ASP A 167 6.11 16.53 -6.76
N LEU A 168 5.81 15.33 -6.26
CA LEU A 168 6.43 14.78 -5.05
C LEU A 168 7.79 14.13 -5.39
N VAL A 169 8.87 14.87 -5.16
CA VAL A 169 10.27 14.49 -5.52
C VAL A 169 10.91 13.46 -4.58
N MET A 170 10.21 13.08 -3.52
CA MET A 170 10.77 12.26 -2.44
C MET A 170 10.98 10.79 -2.85
N HIS A 171 12.12 10.22 -2.43
CA HIS A 171 12.47 8.81 -2.65
C HIS A 171 12.20 7.92 -1.42
N ASP A 172 11.49 8.43 -0.41
CA ASP A 172 11.16 7.62 0.76
C ASP A 172 10.22 6.48 0.37
N THR A 173 10.52 5.28 0.88
CA THR A 173 9.80 4.05 0.52
C THR A 173 8.28 4.19 0.61
N GLY A 174 7.75 4.76 1.70
CA GLY A 174 6.31 4.99 1.85
C GLY A 174 5.70 5.89 0.77
N ILE A 175 6.43 6.91 0.32
CA ILE A 175 6.00 7.82 -0.73
C ILE A 175 6.05 7.14 -2.11
N VAL A 176 7.11 6.38 -2.39
CA VAL A 176 7.23 5.63 -3.65
C VAL A 176 6.02 4.70 -3.83
N PHE A 177 5.59 4.02 -2.77
CA PHE A 177 4.39 3.18 -2.80
C PHE A 177 3.10 3.98 -3.02
N LEU A 178 2.96 5.13 -2.35
CA LEU A 178 1.80 6.01 -2.52
C LEU A 178 1.70 6.57 -3.95
N LYS A 179 2.83 6.97 -4.55
CA LYS A 179 2.92 7.40 -5.95
C LYS A 179 2.49 6.28 -6.90
N ALA A 180 3.00 5.07 -6.69
CA ALA A 180 2.62 3.92 -7.50
C ALA A 180 1.11 3.68 -7.48
N LYS A 181 0.45 3.78 -6.32
CA LYS A 181 -1.02 3.69 -6.23
C LYS A 181 -1.74 4.76 -7.06
N ALA A 182 -1.25 6.00 -7.03
CA ALA A 182 -1.83 7.07 -7.84
C ALA A 182 -1.65 6.83 -9.35
N TYR A 183 -0.49 6.31 -9.75
CA TYR A 183 -0.24 5.95 -11.15
C TYR A 183 -1.09 4.79 -11.65
N VAL A 184 -1.29 3.73 -10.84
CA VAL A 184 -2.24 2.65 -11.17
C VAL A 184 -3.64 3.22 -11.39
N ALA A 185 -4.08 4.16 -10.54
CA ALA A 185 -5.42 4.74 -10.64
C ALA A 185 -5.68 5.54 -11.92
N VAL A 186 -4.64 6.13 -12.53
CA VAL A 186 -4.73 6.85 -13.82
C VAL A 186 -4.38 5.95 -15.01
N GLY A 187 -4.05 4.68 -14.79
CA GLY A 187 -3.63 3.76 -15.85
C GLY A 187 -2.18 3.96 -16.32
N ARG A 188 -1.36 4.68 -15.55
CA ARG A 188 0.09 4.82 -15.78
C ARG A 188 0.84 3.60 -15.23
N PHE A 189 0.54 2.42 -15.77
CA PHE A 189 1.01 1.13 -15.22
C PHE A 189 2.54 0.97 -15.23
N ASN A 190 3.24 1.51 -16.24
CA ASN A 190 4.71 1.43 -16.29
C ASN A 190 5.36 2.19 -15.13
N ASP A 191 4.96 3.45 -14.91
CA ASP A 191 5.48 4.28 -13.83
C ASP A 191 5.17 3.66 -12.46
N ALA A 192 3.97 3.10 -12.31
CA ALA A 192 3.58 2.38 -11.11
C ALA A 192 4.45 1.14 -10.87
N ALA A 193 4.64 0.30 -11.89
CA ALA A 193 5.45 -0.91 -11.79
C ALA A 193 6.92 -0.59 -11.45
N LEU A 194 7.49 0.46 -12.08
CA LEU A 194 8.83 0.92 -11.77
C LEU A 194 8.97 1.36 -10.31
N GLY A 195 8.00 2.16 -9.81
CA GLY A 195 7.96 2.57 -8.41
C GLY A 195 7.85 1.38 -7.45
N LEU A 196 7.01 0.39 -7.75
CA LEU A 196 6.87 -0.83 -6.93
C LEU A 196 8.16 -1.66 -6.92
N VAL A 197 8.85 -1.79 -8.06
CA VAL A 197 10.15 -2.46 -8.15
C VAL A 197 11.22 -1.70 -7.35
N GLN A 198 11.25 -0.36 -7.45
CA GLN A 198 12.16 0.46 -6.65
C GLN A 198 11.91 0.28 -5.15
N TYR A 199 10.64 0.24 -4.74
CA TYR A 199 10.26 -0.09 -3.36
C TYR A 199 10.78 -1.48 -2.97
N GLN A 200 10.54 -2.50 -3.81
CA GLN A 200 10.90 -3.88 -3.50
C GLN A 200 12.42 -4.08 -3.41
N LYS A 201 13.20 -3.36 -4.21
CA LYS A 201 14.68 -3.33 -4.12
C LYS A 201 15.16 -2.87 -2.74
N SER A 202 14.40 -2.02 -2.05
CA SER A 202 14.70 -1.57 -0.68
C SER A 202 14.14 -2.48 0.43
N ARG A 203 13.06 -3.22 0.16
CA ARG A 203 12.33 -4.05 1.14
C ARG A 203 11.84 -5.35 0.50
N THR A 204 12.68 -6.39 0.51
CA THR A 204 12.48 -7.64 -0.26
C THR A 204 11.40 -8.58 0.28
N GLY A 205 10.95 -8.41 1.52
CA GLY A 205 10.00 -9.31 2.20
C GLY A 205 8.53 -8.87 2.22
N ASN A 206 8.17 -7.77 1.55
CA ASN A 206 6.80 -7.24 1.66
C ASN A 206 5.85 -7.88 0.62
N TYR A 207 4.97 -8.79 1.06
CA TYR A 207 4.01 -9.47 0.18
C TYR A 207 3.02 -8.50 -0.50
N SER A 208 2.60 -7.43 0.19
CA SER A 208 1.60 -6.49 -0.33
C SER A 208 2.09 -5.75 -1.57
N ILE A 209 3.40 -5.56 -1.71
CA ILE A 209 4.03 -4.91 -2.87
C ILE A 209 4.05 -5.87 -4.05
N TRP A 210 4.40 -7.14 -3.83
CA TRP A 210 4.31 -8.17 -4.86
C TRP A 210 2.88 -8.35 -5.35
N ARG A 211 1.91 -8.35 -4.44
CA ARG A 211 0.49 -8.37 -4.78
C ARG A 211 0.12 -7.16 -5.65
N SER A 212 0.47 -5.95 -5.20
CA SER A 212 0.18 -4.71 -5.93
C SER A 212 0.85 -4.68 -7.32
N LEU A 213 2.05 -5.26 -7.45
CA LEU A 213 2.76 -5.36 -8.73
C LEU A 213 2.06 -6.35 -9.67
N GLY A 214 1.63 -7.51 -9.17
CA GLY A 214 0.84 -8.47 -9.95
C GLY A 214 -0.51 -7.89 -10.41
N GLU A 215 -1.20 -7.17 -9.52
CA GLU A 215 -2.45 -6.46 -9.85
C GLU A 215 -2.23 -5.37 -10.90
N CYS A 216 -1.17 -4.55 -10.77
CA CYS A 216 -0.79 -3.52 -11.74
C CYS A 216 -0.56 -4.12 -13.13
N LEU A 217 0.23 -5.19 -13.22
CA LEU A 217 0.49 -5.90 -14.48
C LEU A 217 -0.79 -6.49 -15.08
N SER A 218 -1.61 -7.14 -14.27
CA SER A 218 -2.89 -7.71 -14.71
C SER A 218 -3.84 -6.62 -15.26
N GLN A 219 -4.01 -5.52 -14.53
CA GLN A 219 -4.88 -4.40 -14.94
C GLN A 219 -4.40 -3.75 -16.24
N SER A 220 -3.09 -3.65 -16.47
CA SER A 220 -2.55 -3.10 -17.71
C SER A 220 -3.02 -3.83 -18.98
N THR A 221 -3.27 -5.14 -18.87
CA THR A 221 -3.77 -5.95 -19.99
C THR A 221 -5.23 -5.66 -20.30
N THR A 222 -6.04 -5.37 -19.27
CA THR A 222 -7.47 -5.07 -19.42
C THR A 222 -7.69 -3.67 -19.97
N PHE A 223 -6.90 -2.69 -19.52
CA PHE A 223 -7.05 -1.28 -19.89
C PHE A 223 -6.77 -1.02 -21.37
N SER A 224 -5.80 -1.75 -21.95
CA SER A 224 -5.42 -1.63 -23.37
C SER A 224 -6.52 -2.08 -24.33
N THR A 225 -7.40 -3.00 -23.91
CA THR A 225 -8.42 -3.60 -24.78
C THR A 225 -9.74 -2.83 -24.87
N GLY A 226 -9.88 -1.72 -24.13
CA GLY A 226 -11.09 -0.92 -24.14
C GLY A 226 -11.17 0.03 -25.36
N PRO A 227 -12.36 0.25 -25.96
CA PRO A 227 -12.57 1.21 -27.05
C PRO A 227 -12.35 2.69 -26.65
N LEU A 228 -11.94 2.95 -25.40
CA LEU A 228 -11.63 4.28 -24.84
C LEU A 228 -10.13 4.60 -24.79
N GLY A 229 -9.25 3.73 -25.30
CA GLY A 229 -7.79 3.93 -25.31
C GLY A 229 -7.26 5.16 -26.06
N SER A 230 -8.11 6.01 -26.65
CA SER A 230 -7.71 7.30 -27.25
C SER A 230 -7.74 8.48 -26.27
N PHE A 231 -7.66 8.23 -24.96
CA PHE A 231 -7.67 9.29 -23.96
C PHE A 231 -6.34 10.06 -23.96
N VAL A 232 -6.35 11.18 -24.70
CA VAL A 232 -5.50 12.38 -24.59
C VAL A 232 -4.09 12.12 -24.04
N ARG A 233 -3.18 11.73 -24.94
CA ARG A 233 -1.74 11.85 -24.71
C ARG A 233 -1.42 13.33 -24.54
N LYS A 234 -1.01 13.73 -23.33
CA LYS A 234 -0.52 15.09 -23.05
C LYS A 234 0.82 15.25 -23.77
N THR A 235 0.78 15.63 -25.04
CA THR A 235 1.95 16.23 -25.70
C THR A 235 2.32 17.45 -24.88
N ALA A 236 3.50 17.43 -24.26
CA ALA A 236 4.03 18.52 -23.45
C ALA A 236 3.99 19.82 -24.26
N SER A 237 2.93 20.59 -24.08
CA SER A 237 2.74 21.92 -24.62
C SER A 237 2.42 22.80 -23.44
N THR A 238 3.47 23.48 -22.99
CA THR A 238 3.41 24.59 -22.07
C THR A 238 2.40 25.61 -22.60
N SER A 239 1.31 25.88 -21.88
CA SER A 239 0.83 27.22 -21.49
C SER A 239 -0.67 27.27 -21.21
N THR A 240 -0.99 28.04 -20.16
CA THR A 240 -2.22 28.79 -19.87
C THR A 240 -3.43 28.07 -19.26
N SER A 241 -3.72 28.55 -18.05
CA SER A 241 -4.84 28.24 -17.16
C SER A 241 -6.20 28.44 -17.84
N SER A 242 -7.04 27.40 -17.81
CA SER A 242 -8.48 27.52 -18.03
C SER A 242 -9.22 26.64 -17.03
N VAL A 243 -10.17 27.25 -16.34
CA VAL A 243 -11.08 26.65 -15.36
C VAL A 243 -11.82 25.46 -15.99
N ILE A 244 -11.56 24.25 -15.49
CA ILE A 244 -12.25 23.02 -15.91
C ILE A 244 -13.39 22.75 -14.92
N THR A 245 -14.63 22.85 -15.39
CA THR A 245 -15.80 22.26 -14.72
C THR A 245 -15.71 20.75 -14.81
N ALA A 246 -15.48 20.09 -13.66
CA ALA A 246 -15.34 18.66 -13.53
C ALA A 246 -16.70 17.95 -13.76
N ALA A 247 -16.81 17.23 -14.88
CA ALA A 247 -17.82 16.20 -15.05
C ALA A 247 -17.31 14.92 -14.39
N THR A 248 -17.80 14.63 -13.19
CA THR A 248 -17.52 13.41 -12.42
C THR A 248 -18.09 12.19 -13.15
N ARG A 249 -17.27 11.55 -14.00
CA ARG A 249 -17.52 10.17 -14.43
C ARG A 249 -17.01 9.24 -13.33
N SER A 250 -17.94 8.61 -12.62
CA SER A 250 -17.62 7.60 -11.61
C SER A 250 -17.02 6.37 -12.29
N LEU A 251 -15.70 6.19 -12.15
CA LEU A 251 -15.07 4.90 -12.39
C LEU A 251 -15.47 3.95 -11.25
N PRO A 252 -15.61 2.64 -11.53
CA PRO A 252 -15.93 1.66 -10.50
C PRO A 252 -14.84 1.64 -9.41
N LEU A 253 -15.31 1.54 -8.17
CA LEU A 253 -14.49 1.41 -6.96
C LEU A 253 -13.44 0.30 -7.16
N MET A 254 -12.16 0.60 -6.90
CA MET A 254 -11.03 -0.32 -7.15
C MET A 254 -11.23 -1.71 -6.51
N ASP A 255 -11.93 -1.78 -5.37
CA ASP A 255 -12.18 -3.03 -4.64
C ASP A 255 -13.20 -3.95 -5.34
N THR A 256 -14.03 -3.42 -6.25
CA THR A 256 -15.05 -4.21 -6.97
C THR A 256 -14.58 -4.68 -8.35
N LEU A 257 -13.47 -4.14 -8.86
CA LEU A 257 -12.90 -4.55 -10.15
C LEU A 257 -12.15 -5.88 -10.09
N LEU A 258 -11.84 -6.40 -8.89
CA LEU A 258 -11.02 -7.61 -8.72
C LEU A 258 -11.75 -8.94 -9.05
N ILE A 259 -13.08 -8.94 -9.25
CA ILE A 259 -13.84 -10.19 -9.47
C ILE A 259 -14.35 -10.32 -10.92
N SER A 260 -14.25 -9.28 -11.74
CA SER A 260 -14.76 -9.26 -13.11
C SER A 260 -13.62 -9.43 -14.14
N LEU A 261 -12.94 -10.58 -14.13
CA LEU A 261 -12.09 -10.93 -15.28
C LEU A 261 -12.94 -11.41 -16.46
N PRO A 262 -12.65 -10.97 -17.70
CA PRO A 262 -13.37 -11.42 -18.88
C PRO A 262 -13.19 -12.93 -19.06
N SER A 263 -14.29 -13.67 -19.02
CA SER A 263 -14.35 -15.13 -19.14
C SER A 263 -14.18 -15.65 -20.58
N SER A 264 -13.62 -14.85 -21.50
CA SER A 264 -13.43 -15.28 -22.90
C SER A 264 -12.20 -16.19 -23.02
N THR A 265 -12.45 -17.49 -23.12
CA THR A 265 -11.53 -18.63 -23.11
C THR A 265 -10.62 -18.80 -24.35
N THR A 266 -10.26 -17.73 -25.08
CA THR A 266 -9.45 -17.88 -26.31
C THR A 266 -8.28 -16.90 -26.48
N ALA A 267 -8.04 -16.00 -25.52
CA ALA A 267 -6.88 -15.11 -25.58
C ALA A 267 -5.60 -15.88 -25.24
N ARG A 268 -4.61 -15.86 -26.14
CA ARG A 268 -3.28 -16.42 -25.84
C ARG A 268 -2.67 -15.67 -24.66
N PRO A 269 -2.01 -16.36 -23.70
CA PRO A 269 -1.34 -15.70 -22.61
C PRO A 269 -0.29 -14.73 -23.15
N THR A 270 -0.42 -13.47 -22.78
CA THR A 270 0.64 -12.49 -23.03
C THR A 270 1.72 -12.62 -21.97
N VAL A 271 2.96 -12.20 -22.27
CA VAL A 271 4.05 -12.22 -21.28
C VAL A 271 3.69 -11.41 -20.03
N VAL A 272 2.86 -10.36 -20.16
CA VAL A 272 2.37 -9.57 -19.01
C VAL A 272 1.55 -10.43 -18.04
N HIS A 273 0.70 -11.35 -18.52
CA HIS A 273 -0.04 -12.27 -17.66
C HIS A 273 0.90 -13.24 -16.93
N ILE A 274 1.95 -13.71 -17.62
CA ILE A 274 2.98 -14.57 -17.03
C ILE A 274 3.70 -13.84 -15.89
N LEU A 275 4.13 -12.59 -16.12
CA LEU A 275 4.79 -11.78 -15.10
C LEU A 275 3.85 -11.47 -13.92
N ALA A 276 2.58 -11.17 -14.20
CA ALA A 276 1.57 -10.98 -13.17
C ALA A 276 1.41 -12.23 -12.30
N LEU A 277 1.32 -13.42 -12.92
CA LEU A 277 1.24 -14.70 -12.22
C LEU A 277 2.46 -14.93 -11.33
N MET A 278 3.67 -14.67 -11.83
CA MET A 278 4.90 -14.78 -11.04
C MET A 278 4.87 -13.88 -9.80
N CYS A 279 4.38 -12.64 -9.94
CA CYS A 279 4.24 -11.70 -8.81
C CYS A 279 3.23 -12.19 -7.77
N ILE A 280 2.06 -12.69 -8.19
CA ILE A 280 1.03 -13.21 -7.28
C ILE A 280 1.52 -14.46 -6.55
N LEU A 281 2.18 -15.39 -7.25
CA LEU A 281 2.79 -16.57 -6.63
C LEU A 281 3.84 -16.16 -5.58
N ARG A 282 4.69 -15.16 -5.90
CA ARG A 282 5.67 -14.64 -4.95
C ARG A 282 5.03 -13.98 -3.72
N ALA A 283 3.98 -13.19 -3.92
CA ALA A 283 3.22 -12.59 -2.82
C ALA A 283 2.67 -13.67 -1.88
N ARG A 284 2.08 -14.71 -2.46
CA ARG A 284 1.50 -15.85 -1.74
C ARG A 284 2.55 -16.64 -0.95
N TYR A 285 3.70 -16.91 -1.56
CA TYR A 285 4.85 -17.53 -0.88
C TYR A 285 5.28 -16.71 0.35
N LEU A 286 5.48 -15.40 0.18
CA LEU A 286 5.90 -14.51 1.27
C LEU A 286 4.88 -14.48 2.41
N MET A 287 3.59 -14.53 2.07
CA MET A 287 2.52 -14.58 3.06
C MET A 287 2.52 -15.90 3.84
N ARG A 288 2.74 -17.04 3.17
CA ARG A 288 2.82 -18.37 3.83
C ARG A 288 4.00 -18.49 4.80
N ILE A 289 5.15 -17.94 4.46
CA ILE A 289 6.32 -17.96 5.36
C ILE A 289 6.28 -16.86 6.43
N SER A 290 5.27 -15.98 6.40
CA SER A 290 5.12 -14.94 7.41
C SER A 290 4.59 -15.52 8.72
N THR A 291 4.95 -14.88 9.83
CA THR A 291 4.44 -15.25 11.16
C THR A 291 2.94 -14.97 11.34
N TRP A 292 2.28 -14.30 10.38
CA TRP A 292 0.87 -13.93 10.50
C TRP A 292 -0.05 -15.15 10.57
N ALA A 293 0.35 -16.27 9.95
CA ALA A 293 -0.38 -17.54 10.02
C ALA A 293 -0.38 -18.19 11.41
N GLN A 294 0.46 -17.70 12.33
CA GLN A 294 0.61 -18.24 13.69
C GLN A 294 -0.04 -17.34 14.74
N VAL A 295 -0.57 -16.18 14.36
CA VAL A 295 -1.08 -15.16 15.29
C VAL A 295 -2.61 -15.21 15.31
N PRO A 296 -3.25 -15.69 16.40
CA PRO A 296 -4.70 -15.96 16.42
C PRO A 296 -5.57 -14.75 16.06
N TYR A 297 -5.25 -13.56 16.58
CA TYR A 297 -6.02 -12.35 16.29
C TYR A 297 -5.87 -11.86 14.84
N ALA A 298 -4.83 -12.31 14.12
CA ALA A 298 -4.58 -11.95 12.72
C ALA A 298 -5.08 -13.01 11.74
N GLN A 299 -5.50 -14.19 12.23
CA GLN A 299 -5.86 -15.33 11.40
C GLN A 299 -6.99 -15.02 10.40
N ALA A 300 -8.06 -14.38 10.86
CA ALA A 300 -9.19 -14.02 9.97
C ALA A 300 -8.75 -13.10 8.82
N ARG A 301 -7.84 -12.15 9.09
CA ARG A 301 -7.28 -11.27 8.04
C ARG A 301 -6.36 -12.05 7.11
N TYR A 302 -5.53 -12.93 7.67
CA TYR A 302 -4.66 -13.80 6.89
C TYR A 302 -5.47 -14.68 5.93
N ASP A 303 -6.52 -15.33 6.40
CA ASP A 303 -7.36 -16.21 5.57
C ASP A 303 -8.04 -15.44 4.44
N ASN A 304 -8.56 -14.24 4.73
CA ASN A 304 -9.16 -13.37 3.72
C ASN A 304 -8.14 -12.95 2.64
N GLU A 305 -6.99 -12.44 3.05
CA GLU A 305 -5.91 -12.02 2.14
C GLU A 305 -5.38 -13.20 1.29
N MET A 306 -5.26 -14.39 1.90
CA MET A 306 -4.83 -15.61 1.21
C MET A 306 -5.87 -16.05 0.18
N SER A 307 -7.17 -16.00 0.54
CA SER A 307 -8.28 -16.30 -0.37
C SER A 307 -8.29 -15.39 -1.60
N ILE A 308 -8.02 -14.09 -1.41
CA ILE A 308 -7.92 -13.14 -2.53
C ILE A 308 -6.74 -13.50 -3.45
N LEU A 309 -5.56 -13.77 -2.88
CA LEU A 309 -4.39 -14.20 -3.66
C LEU A 309 -4.65 -15.51 -4.41
N ASP A 310 -5.35 -16.47 -3.79
CA ASP A 310 -5.75 -17.72 -4.42
C ASP A 310 -6.70 -17.51 -5.60
N GLY A 311 -7.69 -16.62 -5.45
CA GLY A 311 -8.59 -16.23 -6.54
C GLY A 311 -7.84 -15.62 -7.72
N GLN A 312 -6.91 -14.69 -7.45
CA GLN A 312 -6.08 -14.04 -8.47
C GLN A 312 -5.15 -15.05 -9.16
N ARG A 313 -4.51 -15.93 -8.39
CA ARG A 313 -3.67 -17.01 -8.91
C ARG A 313 -4.44 -17.91 -9.87
N LEU A 314 -5.57 -18.46 -9.44
CA LEU A 314 -6.38 -19.37 -10.27
C LEU A 314 -6.87 -18.72 -11.57
N ALA A 315 -7.21 -17.43 -11.50
CA ALA A 315 -7.61 -16.68 -12.68
C ALA A 315 -6.46 -16.53 -13.69
N LEU A 316 -5.26 -16.20 -13.21
CA LEU A 316 -4.06 -16.05 -14.05
C LEU A 316 -3.53 -17.40 -14.57
N GLU A 317 -3.59 -18.46 -13.77
CA GLU A 317 -3.25 -19.83 -14.18
C GLU A 317 -4.12 -20.29 -15.34
N ARG A 318 -5.43 -20.04 -15.27
CA ARG A 318 -6.36 -20.35 -16.38
C ARG A 318 -6.00 -19.61 -17.66
N ILE A 319 -5.59 -18.34 -17.56
CA ILE A 319 -5.15 -17.56 -18.73
C ILE A 319 -3.84 -18.10 -19.31
N CYS A 320 -2.96 -18.59 -18.44
CA CYS A 320 -1.67 -19.19 -18.82
C CYS A 320 -1.79 -20.67 -19.24
N ASP A 321 -3.00 -21.21 -19.37
CA ASP A 321 -3.26 -22.61 -19.71
C ASP A 321 -2.59 -23.60 -18.73
N LEU A 322 -2.57 -23.24 -17.45
CA LEU A 322 -2.13 -24.07 -16.33
C LEU A 322 -3.36 -24.68 -15.64
N ASP A 323 -3.91 -25.76 -16.17
CA ASP A 323 -5.03 -26.47 -15.52
C ASP A 323 -4.52 -27.46 -14.46
N LEU A 324 -3.97 -26.92 -13.37
CA LEU A 324 -3.37 -27.72 -12.28
C LEU A 324 -4.42 -28.20 -11.26
N GLY A 325 -5.58 -27.54 -11.20
CA GLY A 325 -6.58 -27.75 -10.15
C GLY A 325 -7.55 -28.90 -10.39
N SER A 326 -7.69 -29.39 -11.62
CA SER A 326 -8.69 -30.41 -11.97
C SER A 326 -8.24 -31.85 -11.64
N ALA A 327 -6.93 -32.11 -11.56
CA ALA A 327 -6.39 -33.46 -11.44
C ALA A 327 -6.36 -34.04 -10.01
N ALA A 328 -6.39 -33.20 -8.97
CA ALA A 328 -6.05 -33.61 -7.59
C ALA A 328 -7.22 -34.16 -6.73
N ARG A 329 -8.46 -34.24 -7.23
CA ARG A 329 -9.63 -34.53 -6.36
C ARG A 329 -10.05 -36.00 -6.23
N THR A 330 -9.34 -36.96 -6.83
CA THR A 330 -9.83 -38.36 -6.91
C THR A 330 -8.95 -39.44 -6.29
N THR A 331 -7.83 -39.11 -5.65
CA THR A 331 -6.97 -40.13 -5.04
C THR A 331 -7.34 -40.39 -3.58
N THR A 332 -7.95 -41.55 -3.34
CA THR A 332 -8.20 -42.11 -2.00
C THR A 332 -6.87 -42.41 -1.29
N ALA A 333 -6.78 -42.00 -0.02
CA ALA A 333 -5.58 -42.09 0.81
C ALA A 333 -5.11 -43.54 1.01
N ASP A 334 -4.00 -43.89 0.38
CA ASP A 334 -3.25 -45.14 0.59
C ASP A 334 -1.77 -44.77 0.76
N GLU A 335 -0.95 -45.58 1.43
CA GLU A 335 0.45 -45.24 1.80
C GLU A 335 1.38 -45.00 0.59
N THR A 336 0.94 -45.39 -0.61
CA THR A 336 1.56 -44.98 -1.88
C THR A 336 1.44 -43.48 -2.19
N ALA A 337 0.65 -42.73 -1.41
CA ALA A 337 0.34 -41.32 -1.63
C ALA A 337 1.53 -40.38 -1.40
N VAL A 338 2.48 -40.68 -0.50
CA VAL A 338 3.61 -39.77 -0.24
C VAL A 338 4.52 -39.66 -1.46
N SER A 339 4.90 -40.81 -2.04
CA SER A 339 5.74 -40.83 -3.25
C SER A 339 5.02 -40.27 -4.47
N GLU A 340 3.70 -40.46 -4.57
CA GLU A 340 2.92 -39.89 -5.66
C GLU A 340 2.75 -38.36 -5.51
N ASN A 341 2.63 -37.85 -4.28
CA ASN A 341 2.58 -36.42 -4.00
C ASN A 341 3.88 -35.71 -4.39
N GLU A 342 5.04 -36.27 -4.03
CA GLU A 342 6.35 -35.74 -4.44
C GLU A 342 6.50 -35.73 -5.97
N ARG A 343 6.06 -36.79 -6.65
CA ARG A 343 6.07 -36.84 -8.12
C ARG A 343 5.12 -35.83 -8.75
N GLN A 344 3.94 -35.62 -8.16
CA GLN A 344 2.98 -34.65 -8.64
C GLN A 344 3.51 -33.22 -8.46
N GLU A 345 4.13 -32.92 -7.31
CA GLU A 345 4.81 -31.65 -7.06
C GLU A 345 5.94 -31.40 -8.07
N GLN A 346 6.76 -32.41 -8.33
CA GLN A 346 7.83 -32.32 -9.33
C GLN A 346 7.30 -32.06 -10.75
N ARG A 347 6.26 -32.80 -11.19
CA ARG A 347 5.61 -32.55 -12.50
C ARG A 347 5.06 -31.14 -12.60
N ARG A 348 4.50 -30.62 -11.52
CA ARG A 348 3.97 -29.27 -11.45
C ARG A 348 5.07 -28.23 -11.56
N LEU A 349 6.19 -28.41 -10.84
CA LEU A 349 7.37 -27.56 -10.97
C LEU A 349 7.90 -27.52 -12.41
N GLU A 350 7.97 -28.67 -13.06
CA GLU A 350 8.35 -28.78 -14.48
C GLU A 350 7.37 -28.03 -15.39
N GLU A 351 6.07 -28.11 -15.12
CA GLU A 351 5.05 -27.40 -15.88
C GLU A 351 5.13 -25.87 -15.72
N TYR A 352 5.34 -25.36 -14.50
CA TYR A 352 5.59 -23.93 -14.29
C TYR A 352 6.90 -23.48 -14.96
N GLU A 353 7.97 -24.27 -14.86
CA GLU A 353 9.23 -23.92 -15.51
C GLU A 353 9.03 -23.82 -17.03
N LEU A 354 8.31 -24.77 -17.64
CA LEU A 354 8.07 -24.81 -19.08
C LEU A 354 7.11 -23.72 -19.57
N LYS A 355 6.01 -23.46 -18.85
CA LYS A 355 4.93 -22.56 -19.31
C LYS A 355 5.04 -21.12 -18.80
N VAL A 356 5.74 -20.89 -17.69
CA VAL A 356 5.84 -19.56 -17.05
C VAL A 356 7.28 -19.05 -17.10
N VAL A 357 8.21 -19.80 -16.52
CA VAL A 357 9.57 -19.29 -16.26
C VAL A 357 10.41 -19.23 -17.54
N ALA A 358 10.45 -20.29 -18.33
CA ALA A 358 11.21 -20.34 -19.57
C ALA A 358 10.74 -19.30 -20.60
N PRO A 359 9.42 -19.10 -20.84
CA PRO A 359 8.93 -18.01 -21.68
C PRO A 359 9.31 -16.63 -21.16
N ALA A 360 9.23 -16.37 -19.85
CA ALA A 360 9.61 -15.09 -19.26
C ALA A 360 11.12 -14.81 -19.42
N ARG A 361 11.98 -15.82 -19.20
CA ARG A 361 13.43 -15.71 -19.43
C ARG A 361 13.76 -15.47 -20.89
N LYS A 362 13.11 -16.21 -21.80
CA LYS A 362 13.28 -16.03 -23.24
C LYS A 362 12.91 -14.60 -23.66
N PHE A 363 11.81 -14.08 -23.13
CA PHE A 363 11.38 -12.71 -23.40
C PHE A 363 12.38 -11.66 -22.89
N VAL A 364 12.93 -11.83 -21.68
CA VAL A 364 14.00 -10.95 -21.18
C VAL A 364 15.22 -10.99 -22.11
N GLN A 365 15.60 -12.17 -22.60
CA GLN A 365 16.71 -12.32 -23.54
C GLN A 365 16.42 -11.62 -24.88
N GLU A 366 15.22 -11.82 -25.44
CA GLU A 366 14.77 -11.16 -26.67
C GLU A 366 14.73 -9.62 -26.50
N MET A 367 14.30 -9.10 -25.34
CA MET A 367 14.37 -7.66 -25.03
C MET A 367 15.80 -7.14 -24.91
N LYS A 368 16.72 -7.92 -24.33
CA LYS A 368 18.15 -7.54 -24.23
C LYS A 368 18.83 -7.51 -25.59
N GLU A 369 18.50 -8.46 -26.46
CA GLU A 369 19.06 -8.56 -27.82
C GLU A 369 18.50 -7.45 -28.72
N SER A 370 17.21 -7.14 -28.62
CA SER A 370 16.58 -6.04 -29.38
C SER A 370 16.98 -4.65 -28.89
N GLY A 371 17.21 -4.48 -27.57
CA GLY A 371 17.64 -3.22 -26.96
C GLY A 371 19.08 -2.80 -27.30
N ALA A 372 19.88 -3.65 -27.94
CA ALA A 372 21.20 -3.29 -28.45
C ALA A 372 21.17 -2.61 -29.83
N THR A 373 20.01 -2.55 -30.49
CA THR A 373 19.86 -2.01 -31.85
C THR A 373 18.57 -1.20 -31.95
N ASP A 374 18.65 0.12 -31.75
CA ASP A 374 17.70 1.14 -32.21
C ASP A 374 16.20 0.86 -32.00
N LEU A 375 15.75 0.78 -30.74
CA LEU A 375 14.31 0.85 -30.45
C LEU A 375 13.81 2.28 -30.69
N ILE A 376 13.15 2.46 -31.83
CA ILE A 376 12.39 3.65 -32.19
C ILE A 376 11.27 3.82 -31.14
N PRO A 377 11.21 4.95 -30.41
CA PRO A 377 10.27 5.17 -29.29
C PRO A 377 8.77 5.23 -29.67
N ASP A 378 8.41 4.97 -30.92
CA ASP A 378 7.06 5.23 -31.45
C ASP A 378 6.18 3.97 -31.62
N GLN A 379 6.65 2.76 -31.30
CA GLN A 379 5.73 1.62 -31.20
C GLN A 379 4.96 1.68 -29.87
N GLU A 380 3.77 2.29 -29.92
CA GLU A 380 2.83 2.57 -28.81
C GLU A 380 2.23 1.33 -28.10
N GLY A 381 2.86 0.16 -28.19
CA GLY A 381 2.56 -0.98 -27.35
C GLY A 381 3.45 -0.94 -26.11
N SER A 382 2.92 -0.41 -25.00
CA SER A 382 3.60 -0.27 -23.69
C SER A 382 4.21 -1.59 -23.20
N LEU A 383 5.41 -1.92 -23.68
CA LEU A 383 6.28 -2.86 -23.02
C LEU A 383 6.74 -2.21 -21.73
N PHE A 384 6.54 -2.91 -20.60
CA PHE A 384 7.13 -2.51 -19.33
C PHE A 384 8.64 -2.33 -19.49
N GLU A 385 9.22 -1.41 -18.72
CA GLU A 385 10.66 -1.20 -18.74
C GLU A 385 11.39 -2.53 -18.46
N LEU A 386 12.49 -2.76 -19.18
CA LEU A 386 13.30 -3.97 -19.06
C LEU A 386 13.70 -4.25 -17.60
N ASP A 387 13.97 -3.19 -16.83
CA ASP A 387 14.29 -3.25 -15.40
C ASP A 387 13.21 -3.95 -14.56
N VAL A 388 11.93 -3.74 -14.88
CA VAL A 388 10.81 -4.36 -14.16
C VAL A 388 10.75 -5.85 -14.47
N VAL A 389 10.81 -6.19 -15.76
CA VAL A 389 10.73 -7.57 -16.24
C VAL A 389 11.93 -8.38 -15.71
N GLU A 390 13.14 -7.83 -15.85
CA GLU A 390 14.36 -8.47 -15.36
C GLU A 390 14.31 -8.65 -13.85
N PHE A 391 13.82 -7.67 -13.09
CA PHE A 391 13.67 -7.80 -11.65
C PHE A 391 12.75 -8.96 -11.27
N ILE A 392 11.56 -9.07 -11.87
CA ILE A 392 10.59 -10.13 -11.58
C ILE A 392 11.18 -11.51 -11.93
N VAL A 393 11.78 -11.64 -13.12
CA VAL A 393 12.34 -12.92 -13.58
C VAL A 393 13.55 -13.34 -12.75
N LYS A 394 14.42 -12.39 -12.37
CA LYS A 394 15.62 -12.66 -11.57
C LYS A 394 15.31 -13.05 -10.12
N THR A 395 14.19 -12.57 -9.58
CA THR A 395 13.78 -12.85 -8.20
C THR A 395 12.90 -14.10 -8.07
N TRP A 396 12.62 -14.78 -9.19
CA TRP A 396 11.93 -16.05 -9.20
C TRP A 396 12.74 -17.17 -8.53
N ASP A 397 12.06 -17.98 -7.74
CA ASP A 397 12.61 -19.12 -7.02
C ASP A 397 11.63 -20.29 -7.09
N ALA A 398 12.12 -21.51 -7.35
CA ALA A 398 11.30 -22.71 -7.43
C ALA A 398 10.54 -23.00 -6.12
N GLN A 399 11.07 -22.56 -4.96
CA GLN A 399 10.39 -22.68 -3.66
C GLN A 399 9.04 -21.95 -3.62
N VAL A 400 8.84 -20.94 -4.48
CA VAL A 400 7.58 -20.20 -4.59
C VAL A 400 6.43 -21.11 -5.03
N VAL A 401 6.72 -22.11 -5.85
CA VAL A 401 5.72 -23.08 -6.35
C VAL A 401 5.53 -24.23 -5.36
N ALA A 402 6.60 -24.77 -4.79
CA ALA A 402 6.55 -25.88 -3.84
C ALA A 402 5.65 -25.59 -2.62
N LEU A 403 5.88 -24.44 -1.98
CA LEU A 403 5.07 -23.99 -0.85
C LEU A 403 3.69 -23.50 -1.25
N SER A 404 3.24 -23.66 -2.49
CA SER A 404 1.94 -23.14 -2.94
C SER A 404 0.76 -24.11 -2.68
N GLU A 405 1.01 -25.40 -2.45
CA GLU A 405 -0.07 -26.39 -2.27
C GLU A 405 -0.03 -27.16 -0.97
N SER A 406 1.04 -27.02 -0.19
CA SER A 406 1.04 -27.43 1.21
C SER A 406 -0.17 -26.80 1.89
N THR A 407 -1.18 -27.63 2.15
CA THR A 407 -2.28 -27.31 3.04
C THR A 407 -1.62 -27.40 4.39
N THR A 408 -1.53 -26.29 5.11
CA THR A 408 -0.96 -26.25 6.45
C THR A 408 -1.59 -27.41 7.21
N PRO A 409 -0.83 -28.42 7.65
CA PRO A 409 -1.37 -29.48 8.48
C PRO A 409 -2.05 -28.75 9.62
N GLY A 410 -3.36 -28.93 9.77
CA GLY A 410 -4.07 -28.29 10.86
C GLY A 410 -3.33 -28.68 12.12
N MET A 411 -2.68 -27.71 12.78
CA MET A 411 -2.19 -27.90 14.13
C MET A 411 -3.45 -28.11 14.96
N THR A 412 -3.90 -29.36 15.03
CA THR A 412 -4.89 -29.79 15.99
C THR A 412 -4.28 -29.49 17.34
N ALA A 413 -4.89 -28.57 18.07
CA ALA A 413 -4.44 -28.05 19.36
C ALA A 413 -4.48 -29.11 20.49
N ASP A 414 -4.40 -30.40 20.16
CA ASP A 414 -4.54 -31.53 21.08
C ASP A 414 -3.19 -32.22 21.40
N ASP A 415 -2.06 -31.75 20.88
CA ASP A 415 -0.71 -32.30 21.15
C ASP A 415 0.14 -31.38 22.06
N ASP A 416 -0.43 -30.95 23.20
CA ASP A 416 0.22 -30.06 24.18
C ASP A 416 1.17 -30.76 25.19
N ASP A 417 1.59 -32.00 24.95
CA ASP A 417 2.32 -32.82 25.95
C ASP A 417 3.82 -33.04 25.69
N LEU A 418 4.51 -32.22 24.88
CA LEU A 418 5.97 -32.36 24.69
C LEU A 418 6.75 -31.07 24.93
N GLU A 419 7.17 -30.91 26.19
CA GLU A 419 8.25 -30.02 26.63
C GLU A 419 9.54 -30.32 25.85
N GLY A 420 9.91 -29.44 24.92
CA GLY A 420 11.16 -29.52 24.19
C GLY A 420 11.57 -28.17 23.62
N GLU A 421 12.29 -27.37 24.43
CA GLU A 421 12.90 -26.12 24.01
C GLU A 421 13.83 -26.32 22.80
N VAL A 422 13.42 -25.85 21.61
CA VAL A 422 14.34 -25.68 20.47
C VAL A 422 14.44 -24.20 20.13
N SER A 423 15.50 -23.59 20.66
CA SER A 423 15.97 -22.26 20.31
C SER A 423 16.35 -22.21 18.82
N VAL A 424 15.58 -21.47 18.02
CA VAL A 424 15.95 -21.10 16.64
C VAL A 424 16.19 -19.61 16.59
N ARG A 425 17.39 -19.19 16.97
CA ARG A 425 17.99 -17.91 16.59
C ARG A 425 19.35 -18.23 16.00
N ASP A 426 19.40 -18.32 14.68
CA ASP A 426 20.53 -17.91 13.83
C ASP A 426 20.20 -18.23 12.37
N LYS A 427 19.81 -17.20 11.61
CA LYS A 427 20.22 -16.92 10.22
C LYS A 427 19.62 -15.61 9.71
#